data_AF-A0A2P7R9S7-F1
#
_entry.id   AF-A0A2P7R9S7-F1
#
_cell.length_a   1.000
_cell.length_b   1.000
_cell.length_c   1.000
_cell.angle_alpha   90.00
_cell.angle_beta   90.00
_cell.angle_gamma   90.00
#
_symmetry.space_group_name_H-M   'P 1'
#
loop_
_entity.id
_entity.type
_entity.pdbx_description
1 polymer ?
#
loop_
_entity_poly.entity_id
_entity_poly.type
_entity_poly.pdbx_seq_one_letter_code
_entity_poly.pdbx_strand_id
1 'polypeptide(L)' 'MARYSEATKDAWDELQEKRAKLKAASERYDHRVQQFREDACSLEAVTQAFDDKQQASQEHAEAFHRLFKA' A
#
# COMPACT_ATOMS: atom_id res chain seq x y z
N MET A 1 0.59 10.00 -31.00
CA MET A 1 1.63 9.99 -29.95
C MET A 1 1.16 10.55 -28.60
N ALA A 2 0.30 11.58 -28.53
CA ALA A 2 -0.14 12.19 -27.26
C ALA A 2 -0.85 11.24 -26.26
N ARG A 3 -1.64 10.26 -26.73
CA ARG A 3 -2.35 9.31 -25.84
C ARG A 3 -1.43 8.35 -25.08
N TYR A 4 -0.24 8.06 -25.63
CA TYR A 4 0.72 7.17 -24.99
C TYR A 4 1.37 7.84 -23.78
N SER A 5 1.72 9.13 -23.88
CA SER A 5 2.29 9.88 -22.74
C SER A 5 1.29 10.13 -21.62
N GLU A 6 -0.01 10.27 -21.93
CA GLU A 6 -1.07 10.47 -20.93
C GLU A 6 -1.34 9.16 -20.16
N ALA A 7 -1.46 8.03 -20.86
CA ALA A 7 -1.63 6.72 -20.21
C ALA A 7 -0.45 6.34 -19.31
N THR A 8 0.80 6.64 -19.72
CA THR A 8 1.98 6.42 -18.87
C THR A 8 2.00 7.33 -17.65
N LYS A 9 1.53 8.58 -17.80
CA LYS A 9 1.42 9.53 -16.68
C LYS A 9 0.36 9.06 -15.68
N ASP A 10 -0.81 8.66 -16.14
CA ASP A 10 -1.88 8.17 -15.27
C ASP A 10 -1.44 6.90 -14.51
N ALA A 11 -0.72 5.99 -15.17
CA ALA A 11 -0.17 4.79 -14.53
C ALA A 11 0.93 5.13 -13.51
N TRP A 12 1.73 6.18 -13.74
CA TRP A 12 2.71 6.68 -12.78
C TRP A 12 2.04 7.31 -11.56
N ASP A 13 0.99 8.11 -11.77
CA ASP A 13 0.22 8.75 -10.70
C ASP A 13 -0.49 7.68 -9.84
N GLU A 14 -1.08 6.65 -10.47
CA GLU A 14 -1.64 5.48 -9.78
C GLU A 14 -0.57 4.79 -8.92
N LEU A 15 0.62 4.53 -9.48
CA LEU A 15 1.72 3.90 -8.73
C LEU A 15 2.12 4.71 -7.49
N GLN A 16 2.22 6.04 -7.61
CA GLN A 16 2.54 6.90 -6.46
C GLN A 16 1.43 6.88 -5.41
N GLU A 17 0.15 6.88 -5.81
CA GLU A 17 -0.97 6.75 -4.90
C GLU A 17 -0.93 5.42 -4.13
N LYS A 18 -0.72 4.30 -4.84
CA LYS A 18 -0.60 2.97 -4.20
C LYS A 18 0.61 2.90 -3.26
N ARG A 19 1.72 3.53 -3.63
CA ARG A 19 2.91 3.63 -2.77
C ARG A 19 2.62 4.41 -1.48
N ALA A 20 1.90 5.53 -1.58
CA ALA A 20 1.50 6.32 -0.41
C ALA A 20 0.57 5.52 0.52
N LYS A 21 -0.40 4.76 -0.05
CA LYS A 21 -1.28 3.85 0.69
C LYS A 21 -0.50 2.75 1.42
N LEU A 22 0.45 2.11 0.73
CA LEU A 22 1.32 1.10 1.35
C LEU A 22 2.13 1.67 2.51
N LYS A 23 2.66 2.90 2.36
CA LYS A 23 3.38 3.58 3.44
C LYS A 23 2.49 3.80 4.66
N ALA A 24 1.29 4.37 4.46
CA ALA A 24 0.35 4.61 5.54
C ALA A 24 -0.12 3.31 6.22
N ALA A 25 -0.38 2.25 5.46
CA ALA A 25 -0.74 0.95 6.01
C ALA A 25 0.41 0.31 6.81
N SER A 26 1.66 0.51 6.35
CA SER A 26 2.86 0.05 7.07
C SER A 26 3.04 0.77 8.41
N GLU A 27 2.92 2.10 8.42
CA GLU A 27 2.98 2.90 9.64
C GLU A 27 1.87 2.52 10.64
N ARG A 28 0.65 2.26 10.14
CA ARG A 28 -0.46 1.79 10.96
C ARG A 28 -0.18 0.42 11.57
N TYR A 29 0.33 -0.53 10.79
CA TYR A 29 0.73 -1.84 11.31
C TYR A 29 1.80 -1.71 12.40
N ASP A 30 2.85 -0.93 12.14
CA ASP A 30 3.93 -0.72 13.12
C ASP A 30 3.38 -0.10 14.42
N HIS A 31 2.46 0.87 14.31
CA HIS A 31 1.79 1.45 15.47
C HIS A 31 0.94 0.43 16.24
N ARG A 32 0.16 -0.41 15.55
CA ARG A 32 -0.61 -1.48 16.20
C ARG A 32 0.28 -2.51 16.88
N VAL A 33 1.42 -2.85 16.29
CA VAL A 33 2.41 -3.74 16.92
C VAL A 33 2.94 -3.13 18.21
N GLN A 34 3.23 -1.83 18.26
CA GLN A 34 3.66 -1.17 19.51
C GLN A 34 2.54 -1.15 20.55
N GLN A 35 1.31 -0.79 20.15
CA GLN A 35 0.17 -0.82 21.07
C GLN A 35 -0.09 -2.21 21.64
N PHE A 36 0.06 -3.26 20.82
CA PHE A 36 -0.09 -4.64 21.30
C PHE A 36 0.99 -5.04 22.31
N ARG A 37 2.23 -4.59 22.12
CA ARG A 37 3.32 -4.79 23.10
C ARG A 37 3.08 -4.07 24.43
N GLU A 38 2.32 -2.99 24.39
CA GLU A 38 1.90 -2.20 25.55
C GLU A 38 0.55 -2.68 26.13
N ASP A 39 0.02 -3.82 25.68
CA ASP A 39 -1.32 -4.34 26.02
C ASP A 39 -2.47 -3.35 25.75
N ALA A 40 -2.23 -2.36 24.89
CA ALA A 40 -3.14 -1.26 24.55
C ALA A 40 -4.03 -1.56 23.34
N CYS A 41 -3.86 -2.70 22.66
CA CYS A 41 -4.80 -3.19 21.65
C CYS A 41 -4.84 -4.73 21.62
N SER A 42 -5.88 -5.29 20.96
CA SER A 42 -6.01 -6.75 20.79
C SER A 42 -5.10 -7.28 19.69
N LEU A 43 -4.81 -8.59 19.73
CA LEU A 43 -4.13 -9.30 18.64
C LEU A 43 -4.91 -9.18 17.32
N GLU A 44 -6.25 -9.23 17.38
CA GLU A 44 -7.13 -9.06 16.22
C GLU A 44 -6.91 -7.71 15.51
N ALA A 45 -6.72 -6.63 16.28
CA ALA A 45 -6.44 -5.31 15.71
C ALA A 45 -5.08 -5.25 14.99
N VAL A 46 -4.09 -6.02 15.46
CA VAL A 46 -2.78 -6.17 14.80
C VAL A 46 -2.92 -6.98 13.52
N THR A 47 -3.65 -8.10 13.58
CA THR A 47 -3.91 -8.96 12.42
C THR A 47 -4.63 -8.19 11.31
N GLN A 48 -5.67 -7.42 11.65
CA GLN A 48 -6.35 -6.59 10.66
C GLN A 48 -5.40 -5.56 10.03
N ALA A 49 -4.53 -4.92 10.82
CA ALA A 49 -3.56 -3.97 10.27
C ALA A 49 -2.49 -4.65 9.41
N PHE A 50 -2.14 -5.90 9.70
CA PHE A 50 -1.27 -6.70 8.85
C PHE A 50 -1.94 -7.04 7.52
N ASP A 51 -3.20 -7.46 7.54
CA ASP A 51 -3.97 -7.77 6.34
C ASP A 51 -4.14 -6.53 5.45
N ASP A 52 -4.46 -5.38 6.04
CA ASP A 52 -4.53 -4.09 5.34
C ASP A 52 -3.19 -3.74 4.67
N LYS A 53 -2.06 -4.00 5.35
CA LYS A 53 -0.71 -3.80 4.81
C LYS A 53 -0.40 -4.75 3.66
N GLN A 54 -0.77 -6.03 3.79
CA GLN A 54 -0.59 -7.03 2.72
C GLN A 54 -1.39 -6.66 1.48
N GLN A 55 -2.64 -6.25 1.64
CA GLN A 55 -3.48 -5.78 0.53
C GLN A 55 -2.85 -4.56 -0.15
N ALA A 56 -2.44 -3.55 0.60
CA ALA A 56 -1.80 -2.36 0.02
C ALA A 56 -0.48 -2.70 -0.71
N SER A 57 0.25 -3.72 -0.24
CA SER A 57 1.46 -4.21 -0.89
C SER A 57 1.15 -4.89 -2.22
N GLN A 58 0.09 -5.70 -2.29
CA GLN A 58 -0.38 -6.33 -3.52
C GLN A 58 -0.83 -5.28 -4.54
N GLU A 59 -1.64 -4.30 -4.13
CA GLU A 59 -2.09 -3.23 -5.03
C GLU A 59 -0.93 -2.40 -5.60
N HIS A 60 0.09 -2.10 -4.78
CA HIS A 60 1.29 -1.40 -5.25
C HIS A 60 2.10 -2.27 -6.23
N ALA A 61 2.24 -3.57 -5.96
CA ALA A 61 2.94 -4.49 -6.87
C ALA A 61 2.20 -4.62 -8.21
N GLU A 62 0.87 -4.67 -8.20
CA GLU A 62 0.05 -4.67 -9.42
C GLU A 62 0.23 -3.39 -10.21
N ALA A 63 0.15 -2.21 -9.58
CA ALA A 63 0.36 -0.93 -10.25
C ALA A 63 1.78 -0.84 -10.85
N PHE A 64 2.78 -1.33 -10.12
CA PHE A 64 4.16 -1.41 -10.61
C PHE A 64 4.25 -2.33 -11.84
N HIS A 65 3.63 -3.51 -11.79
CA HIS A 65 3.62 -4.42 -12.93
C HIS A 65 2.89 -3.85 -14.14
N ARG A 66 1.76 -3.14 -13.96
CA ARG A 66 1.06 -2.48 -15.08
C ARG A 66 1.92 -1.43 -15.76
N LEU A 67 2.70 -0.66 -15.01
CA LEU A 67 3.56 0.38 -15.57
C LEU A 67 4.79 -0.19 -16.30
N PHE A 68 5.39 -1.28 -15.78
CA PHE A 68 6.69 -1.79 -16.25
C PHE A 68 6.61 -3.10 -17.06
N LYS A 69 5.43 -3.71 -17.24
CA LYS A 69 5.18 -4.82 -18.18
C LYS A 69 4.31 -4.44 -19.39
N ALA A 70 3.89 -3.17 -19.52
CA ALA A 70 3.25 -2.63 -20.72
C ALA A 70 4.30 -2.23 -21.78
#